data_AF-A0A958QZS3-F1
#
_entry.id   AF-A0A958QZS3-F1
#
_cell.length_a   1.000
_cell.length_b   1.000
_cell.length_c   1.000
_cell.angle_alpha   90.00
_cell.angle_beta   90.00
_cell.angle_gamma   90.00
#
_symmetry.space_group_name_H-M   'P 1'
#
loop_
_entity.id
_entity.type
_entity.pdbx_description
1 polymer ?
#
loop_
_entity_poly.entity_id
_entity_poly.type
_entity_poly.pdbx_seq_one_letter_code
_entity_poly.pdbx_strand_id
1 'polypeptide(L)'
;LEEFYDPDLPRSPFTLLRRDRQDAILRHVKPLIHSRYKMAVSKGWTDPEPKSRSILQKIFEFVFPQYSNGSKTINQLSNEEYDEFLTRLNEYVVVVPRERLAPDHEPRIFRNQTDDPNMSALFAAPNLRMQALVEYNSPFAVDYKGQLFLMDGRLAMIDEMYRNPPSLLNILLELFQNQILQTDYGTSVYVDMVPVWNSNDESIAEASENAALKASLDRAEKRPMRLLLHPNQIEQVSLFQLGLDMFSMRALDSNEKTPIEVGRIYPGGDSEGRTYSAYRRFALYYEGVEGDPILISPLALNYMSWIASATRMVTDRAKLMDFRNELNLVTGNPSQFLDPIYRLRVILREIIPSTDAELVELSKMTNLLEEGQNGVSARDMETWFKEVVNTAVEGNKTTITPAMVDQAFQTLLDNGGIKPAIHEQRAHWQNLRQEIKLDMLLPKLENDVRTIISGEGQKAERIYDEVVRELTELAANPDALYVGSDGGAQNIPINKERLNAIKLMYRKKFSKTFQDSFLLRMLNGSSKGPRRDPQLLDAIQHFLADQDALTADYISAFDAHYKGQNRDPRVAESVSRTEHQLLRYGYDPTSFREAVAFVNSMRNEKMIRDRSN
;
A
#
# COMPACT_ATOMS: atom_id res chain seq x y z
N LEU A 1 43.93 13.41 11.21
CA LEU A 1 42.69 12.65 11.45
C LEU A 1 42.07 13.25 12.69
N GLU A 2 40.99 14.01 12.51
CA GLU A 2 40.29 14.65 13.63
C GLU A 2 39.65 13.57 14.49
N GLU A 3 39.84 13.66 15.81
CA GLU A 3 39.13 12.81 16.77
C GLU A 3 37.63 13.12 16.62
N PHE A 4 36.86 12.15 16.13
CA PHE A 4 35.42 12.30 16.07
C PHE A 4 34.85 12.10 17.48
N TYR A 5 34.37 13.18 18.07
CA TYR A 5 33.57 13.17 19.28
C TYR A 5 32.12 12.96 18.88
N ASP A 6 31.58 11.76 19.11
CA ASP A 6 30.14 11.57 19.06
C ASP A 6 29.51 12.36 20.22
N PRO A 7 28.69 13.38 19.98
CA PRO A 7 28.07 14.17 21.04
C PRO A 7 27.14 13.33 21.94
N ASP A 8 26.72 12.14 21.49
CA ASP A 8 25.89 11.21 22.27
C ASP A 8 26.73 10.16 23.06
N LEU A 9 28.07 10.11 22.91
CA LEU A 9 28.94 9.23 23.72
C LEU A 9 28.74 9.39 25.25
N PRO A 10 28.59 10.59 25.82
CA PRO A 10 28.30 10.78 27.25
C PRO A 10 26.98 10.12 27.72
N ARG A 11 26.07 9.83 26.80
CA ARG A 11 24.77 9.18 27.02
C ARG A 11 24.82 7.69 26.78
N SER A 12 25.94 7.18 26.29
CA SER A 12 26.09 5.78 25.95
C SER A 12 26.07 4.91 27.21
N PRO A 13 25.39 3.76 27.23
CA PRO A 13 25.48 2.79 28.33
C PRO A 13 26.94 2.31 28.54
N PHE A 14 27.80 2.50 27.54
CA PHE A 14 29.22 2.24 27.64
C PHE A 14 29.92 3.03 28.75
N THR A 15 29.44 4.25 29.06
CA THR A 15 29.99 5.09 30.12
C THR A 15 29.68 4.57 31.53
N LEU A 16 28.77 3.59 31.65
CA LEU A 16 28.41 2.97 32.93
C LEU A 16 29.47 1.98 33.42
N LEU A 17 30.35 1.53 32.53
CA LEU A 17 31.39 0.55 32.84
C LEU A 17 32.64 1.21 33.44
N ARG A 18 33.35 0.48 34.30
CA ARG A 18 34.70 0.84 34.76
C ARG A 18 35.64 1.01 33.58
N ARG A 19 36.56 1.97 33.70
CA ARG A 19 37.45 2.40 32.61
C ARG A 19 38.23 1.26 31.95
N ASP A 20 38.75 0.33 32.74
CA ASP A 20 39.52 -0.82 32.26
C ASP A 20 38.68 -1.77 31.39
N ARG A 21 37.39 -1.95 31.72
CA ARG A 21 36.44 -2.74 30.92
C ARG A 21 36.09 -2.02 29.61
N GLN A 22 35.88 -0.70 29.67
CA GLN A 22 35.71 0.10 28.46
C GLN A 22 36.93 -0.03 27.53
N ASP A 23 38.14 0.14 28.08
CA ASP A 23 39.38 0.03 27.31
C ASP A 23 39.60 -1.38 26.74
N ALA A 24 39.14 -2.42 27.43
CA ALA A 24 39.16 -3.80 26.93
C ALA A 24 38.22 -4.00 25.72
N ILE A 25 36.97 -3.52 25.83
CA ILE A 25 35.99 -3.60 24.74
C ILE A 25 36.45 -2.79 23.53
N LEU A 26 36.91 -1.55 23.73
CA LEU A 26 37.39 -0.70 22.64
C LEU A 26 38.57 -1.31 21.90
N ARG A 27 39.49 -2.02 22.59
CA ARG A 27 40.59 -2.73 21.92
C ARG A 27 40.10 -3.75 20.89
N HIS A 28 38.95 -4.38 21.11
CA HIS A 28 38.40 -5.40 20.21
C HIS A 28 37.52 -4.79 19.11
N VAL A 29 36.78 -3.73 19.43
CA VAL A 29 35.76 -3.17 18.53
C VAL A 29 36.29 -2.05 17.63
N LYS A 30 37.39 -1.36 18.01
CA LYS A 30 38.01 -0.29 17.20
C LYS A 30 38.29 -0.68 15.74
N PRO A 31 38.85 -1.86 15.43
CA PRO A 31 39.09 -2.26 14.03
C PRO A 31 37.79 -2.37 13.21
N LEU A 32 36.72 -2.88 13.82
CA LEU A 32 35.39 -3.02 13.19
C LEU A 32 34.71 -1.67 12.96
N ILE A 33 34.80 -0.75 13.93
CA ILE A 33 34.28 0.61 13.77
C ILE A 33 35.03 1.34 12.66
N HIS A 34 36.36 1.20 12.63
CA HIS A 34 37.19 1.82 11.61
C HIS A 34 36.88 1.28 10.20
N SER A 35 36.72 -0.03 10.04
CA SER A 35 36.42 -0.62 8.74
C SER A 35 35.03 -0.27 8.23
N ARG A 36 34.02 -0.24 9.11
CA ARG A 36 32.61 -0.02 8.72
C ARG A 36 32.24 1.45 8.56
N TYR A 37 32.76 2.33 9.42
CA TYR A 37 32.35 3.73 9.50
C TYR A 37 33.47 4.73 9.21
N LYS A 38 34.71 4.27 8.99
CA LYS A 38 35.90 5.11 8.79
C LYS A 38 36.16 6.10 9.95
N MET A 39 35.74 5.74 11.15
CA MET A 39 35.86 6.58 12.36
C MET A 39 37.11 6.21 13.17
N ALA A 40 37.63 7.18 13.93
CA ALA A 40 38.73 6.98 14.88
C ALA A 40 38.25 7.31 16.30
N VAL A 41 37.93 6.28 17.09
CA VAL A 41 37.58 6.42 18.52
C VAL A 41 38.84 6.24 19.35
N SER A 42 39.32 7.30 20.02
CA SER A 42 40.65 7.29 20.65
C SER A 42 40.65 6.71 22.08
N LYS A 43 39.63 6.96 22.92
CA LYS A 43 39.60 6.55 24.33
C LYS A 43 38.20 6.18 24.84
N GLY A 44 38.14 5.40 25.93
CA GLY A 44 36.90 5.20 26.69
C GLY A 44 36.39 6.50 27.30
N TRP A 45 35.07 6.60 27.47
CA TRP A 45 34.40 7.79 27.98
C TRP A 45 33.97 7.54 29.42
N THR A 46 34.72 8.09 30.37
CA THR A 46 34.53 7.82 31.81
C THR A 46 33.58 8.78 32.50
N ASP A 47 33.16 9.84 31.82
CA ASP A 47 32.27 10.85 32.37
C ASP A 47 30.88 10.71 31.76
N PRO A 48 30.01 9.85 32.36
CA PRO A 48 28.60 9.82 32.00
C PRO A 48 27.99 11.22 32.15
N GLU A 49 26.96 11.49 31.36
CA GLU A 49 26.20 12.74 31.53
C GLU A 49 25.69 12.89 32.98
N PRO A 50 25.45 14.12 33.46
CA PRO A 50 25.16 14.38 34.88
C PRO A 50 24.03 13.52 35.48
N LYS A 51 22.98 13.23 34.70
CA LYS A 51 21.88 12.35 35.11
C LYS A 51 22.35 10.91 35.36
N SER A 52 23.00 10.30 34.37
CA SER A 52 23.56 8.96 34.47
C SER A 52 24.59 8.84 35.60
N ARG A 53 25.41 9.87 35.80
CA ARG A 53 26.35 9.94 36.94
C ARG A 53 25.62 9.89 38.28
N SER A 54 24.55 10.67 38.44
CA SER A 54 23.75 10.67 39.67
C SER A 54 23.10 9.32 39.96
N ILE A 55 22.60 8.64 38.92
CA ILE A 55 22.02 7.29 39.04
C ILE A 55 23.08 6.27 39.47
N LEU A 56 24.23 6.26 38.79
CA LEU A 56 25.35 5.38 39.14
C LEU A 56 25.82 5.58 40.58
N GLN A 57 25.91 6.83 41.01
CA GLN A 57 26.31 7.16 42.38
C GLN A 57 25.31 6.64 43.40
N LYS A 58 23.99 6.82 43.16
CA LYS A 58 22.96 6.25 44.05
C LYS A 58 23.01 4.74 44.11
N ILE A 59 23.21 4.05 42.98
CA ILE A 59 23.37 2.59 42.96
C ILE A 59 24.63 2.20 43.73
N PHE A 60 25.75 2.90 43.51
CA PHE A 60 27.00 2.62 44.19
C PHE A 60 26.89 2.80 45.72
N GLU A 61 26.31 3.90 46.18
CA GLU A 61 26.05 4.17 47.60
C GLU A 61 25.09 3.14 48.21
N PHE A 62 24.13 2.65 47.43
CA PHE A 62 23.21 1.61 47.85
C PHE A 62 23.88 0.23 48.01
N VAL A 63 24.71 -0.15 47.03
CA VAL A 63 25.40 -1.46 47.03
C VAL A 63 26.55 -1.47 48.04
N PHE A 64 27.25 -0.34 48.20
CA PHE A 64 28.37 -0.20 49.13
C PHE A 64 28.15 0.97 50.11
N PRO A 65 27.21 0.84 51.06
CA PRO A 65 26.90 1.91 52.02
C PRO A 65 28.12 2.34 52.84
N GLN A 66 29.07 1.44 53.09
CA GLN A 66 30.33 1.73 53.75
C GLN A 66 31.22 2.73 52.98
N TYR A 67 31.02 2.89 51.67
CA TYR A 67 31.78 3.82 50.82
C TYR A 67 31.01 5.11 50.50
N SER A 68 29.82 5.30 51.08
CA SER A 68 28.96 6.48 50.86
C SER A 68 29.59 7.82 51.24
N ASN A 69 30.62 7.81 52.11
CA ASN A 69 31.42 8.99 52.45
C ASN A 69 32.47 9.37 51.39
N GLY A 70 32.50 8.69 50.24
CA GLY A 70 33.46 8.93 49.16
C GLY A 70 34.84 8.31 49.40
N SER A 71 34.99 7.41 50.38
CA SER A 71 36.25 6.70 50.66
C SER A 71 36.72 5.81 49.51
N LYS A 72 35.81 5.42 48.61
CA LYS A 72 36.11 4.60 47.44
C LYS A 72 35.20 4.96 46.28
N THR A 73 35.72 4.89 45.06
CA THR A 73 34.96 5.10 43.81
C THR A 73 34.81 3.80 43.03
N ILE A 74 33.90 3.77 42.04
CA ILE A 74 33.68 2.61 41.15
C ILE A 74 35.01 2.13 40.51
N ASN A 75 35.89 3.07 40.13
CA ASN A 75 37.19 2.74 39.53
C ASN A 75 38.21 2.13 40.50
N GLN A 76 37.95 2.19 41.81
CA GLN A 76 38.83 1.68 42.86
C GLN A 76 38.31 0.35 43.45
N LEU A 77 37.15 -0.14 43.02
CA LEU A 77 36.61 -1.43 43.43
C LEU A 77 37.53 -2.59 43.02
N SER A 78 37.60 -3.62 43.87
CA SER A 78 38.19 -4.91 43.51
C SER A 78 37.37 -5.56 42.38
N ASN A 79 37.89 -6.61 41.76
CA ASN A 79 37.13 -7.30 40.71
C ASN A 79 35.85 -7.94 41.25
N GLU A 80 35.90 -8.53 42.45
CA GLU A 80 34.74 -9.14 43.11
C GLU A 80 33.67 -8.10 43.46
N GLU A 81 34.08 -6.98 44.07
CA GLU A 81 33.17 -5.86 44.35
C GLU A 81 32.59 -5.28 43.06
N TYR A 82 33.39 -5.19 41.99
CA TYR A 82 32.91 -4.67 40.72
C TYR A 82 31.93 -5.63 40.01
N ASP A 83 32.11 -6.94 40.13
CA ASP A 83 31.18 -7.93 39.59
C ASP A 83 29.84 -7.92 40.36
N GLU A 84 29.88 -7.70 41.68
CA GLU A 84 28.68 -7.43 42.47
C GLU A 84 27.99 -6.13 42.01
N PHE A 85 28.76 -5.05 41.83
CA PHE A 85 28.25 -3.79 41.31
C PHE A 85 27.57 -3.97 39.94
N LEU A 86 28.18 -4.70 39.01
CA LEU A 86 27.61 -4.99 37.70
C LEU A 86 26.32 -5.81 37.78
N THR A 87 26.25 -6.78 38.68
CA THR A 87 25.04 -7.57 38.91
C THR A 87 23.89 -6.66 39.33
N ARG A 88 24.15 -5.74 40.27
CA ARG A 88 23.16 -4.76 40.75
C ARG A 88 22.83 -3.70 39.71
N LEU A 89 23.82 -3.25 38.95
CA LEU A 89 23.61 -2.34 37.83
C LEU A 89 22.64 -2.96 36.82
N ASN A 90 22.77 -4.24 36.50
CA ASN A 90 21.87 -4.94 35.59
C ASN A 90 20.46 -5.16 36.17
N GLU A 91 20.30 -5.16 37.50
CA GLU A 91 18.99 -5.20 38.17
C GLU A 91 18.27 -3.85 38.10
N TYR A 92 19.00 -2.73 38.21
CA TYR A 92 18.42 -1.39 38.37
C TYR A 92 18.51 -0.49 37.14
N VAL A 93 19.34 -0.84 36.16
CA VAL A 93 19.51 -0.07 34.92
C VAL A 93 19.07 -0.92 33.74
N VAL A 94 18.04 -0.45 33.04
CA VAL A 94 17.61 -1.03 31.77
C VAL A 94 18.25 -0.23 30.65
N VAL A 95 19.10 -0.88 29.86
CA VAL A 95 19.66 -0.28 28.65
C VAL A 95 18.69 -0.49 27.50
N VAL A 96 17.99 0.57 27.11
CA VAL A 96 17.13 0.55 25.93
C VAL A 96 17.94 1.04 24.73
N PRO A 97 18.15 0.22 23.68
CA PRO A 97 18.79 0.72 22.48
C PRO A 97 17.94 1.85 21.88
N ARG A 98 18.56 3.01 21.65
CA ARG A 98 17.95 4.12 20.90
C ARG A 98 17.95 3.76 19.42
N GLU A 99 17.16 2.75 19.06
CA GLU A 99 16.92 2.41 17.67
C GLU A 99 16.12 3.56 17.06
N ARG A 100 16.75 4.31 16.16
CA ARG A 100 16.01 5.07 15.16
C ARG A 100 15.15 4.05 14.43
N LEU A 101 13.84 4.04 14.68
CA LEU A 101 12.78 3.36 13.91
C LEU A 101 13.36 2.52 12.78
N ALA A 102 13.96 1.38 13.14
CA ALA A 102 14.49 0.47 12.14
C ALA A 102 13.25 -0.14 11.49
N PRO A 103 13.10 -0.15 10.15
CA PRO A 103 11.89 -0.61 9.46
C PRO A 103 11.42 -2.02 9.86
N ASP A 104 12.31 -2.79 10.47
CA ASP A 104 12.25 -4.18 10.86
C ASP A 104 11.89 -4.41 12.35
N HIS A 105 11.70 -3.37 13.16
CA HIS A 105 11.19 -3.51 14.53
C HIS A 105 9.70 -3.16 14.61
N GLU A 106 8.86 -4.15 14.92
CA GLU A 106 7.43 -3.96 15.11
C GLU A 106 7.17 -2.92 16.22
N PRO A 107 6.34 -1.88 15.98
CA PRO A 107 5.91 -0.99 17.04
C PRO A 107 5.22 -1.82 18.13
N ARG A 108 5.55 -1.57 19.40
CA ARG A 108 4.82 -2.20 20.50
C ARG A 108 3.44 -1.55 20.59
N ILE A 109 2.42 -2.31 20.20
CA ILE A 109 1.02 -1.89 20.25
C ILE A 109 0.41 -2.30 21.60
N PHE A 110 -0.04 -1.31 22.37
CA PHE A 110 -0.80 -1.51 23.59
C PHE A 110 -2.27 -1.69 23.24
N ARG A 111 -2.79 -2.90 23.39
CA ARG A 111 -4.22 -3.16 23.19
C ARG A 111 -5.04 -2.55 24.33
N ASN A 112 -6.33 -2.32 24.08
CA ASN A 112 -7.25 -1.89 25.12
C ASN A 112 -7.24 -2.84 26.32
N GLN A 113 -7.40 -2.26 27.50
CA GLN A 113 -7.44 -2.97 28.77
C GLN A 113 -8.87 -3.26 29.17
N THR A 114 -9.04 -4.23 30.08
CA THR A 114 -10.31 -4.50 30.76
C THR A 114 -10.67 -3.39 31.75
N ASP A 115 -11.89 -3.41 32.29
CA ASP A 115 -12.35 -2.45 33.31
C ASP A 115 -11.46 -2.42 34.57
N ASP A 116 -10.78 -3.53 34.85
CA ASP A 116 -9.73 -3.65 35.87
C ASP A 116 -8.37 -3.87 35.20
N PRO A 117 -7.67 -2.80 34.78
CA PRO A 117 -6.39 -2.90 34.08
C PRO A 117 -5.29 -3.37 35.03
N ASN A 118 -4.37 -4.22 34.54
CA ASN A 118 -3.21 -4.62 35.33
C ASN A 118 -2.18 -3.48 35.42
N MET A 119 -2.39 -2.58 36.36
CA MET A 119 -1.57 -1.38 36.56
C MET A 119 -0.08 -1.72 36.80
N SER A 120 0.21 -2.83 37.48
CA SER A 120 1.58 -3.28 37.72
C SER A 120 2.31 -3.69 36.44
N ALA A 121 1.61 -4.35 35.51
CA ALA A 121 2.18 -4.75 34.23
C ALA A 121 2.28 -3.58 33.24
N LEU A 122 1.37 -2.61 33.32
CA LEU A 122 1.36 -1.43 32.45
C LEU A 122 2.42 -0.41 32.85
N PHE A 123 2.54 -0.15 34.16
CA PHE A 123 3.31 0.95 34.72
C PHE A 123 4.51 0.46 35.52
N ALA A 124 4.35 0.10 36.79
CA ALA A 124 5.41 -0.50 37.58
C ALA A 124 4.84 -1.37 38.68
N ALA A 125 5.61 -2.37 39.09
CA ALA A 125 5.26 -3.27 40.17
C ALA A 125 6.10 -2.98 41.41
N PRO A 126 5.60 -3.25 42.64
CA PRO A 126 6.45 -3.21 43.82
C PRO A 126 7.51 -4.32 43.77
N ASN A 127 8.77 -3.98 44.06
CA ASN A 127 9.81 -4.96 44.30
C ASN A 127 9.75 -5.42 45.76
N LEU A 128 8.93 -6.44 46.03
CA LEU A 128 8.65 -6.92 47.39
C LEU A 128 9.91 -7.30 48.17
N ARG A 129 10.93 -7.84 47.49
CA ARG A 129 12.21 -8.18 48.13
C ARG A 129 12.93 -6.93 48.62
N MET A 130 12.87 -5.84 47.85
CA MET A 130 13.55 -4.59 48.17
C MET A 130 12.76 -3.73 49.14
N GLN A 131 11.42 -3.74 49.09
CA GLN A 131 10.58 -3.05 50.08
C GLN A 131 10.86 -3.51 51.53
N ALA A 132 11.33 -4.74 51.72
CA ALA A 132 11.76 -5.23 53.03
C ALA A 132 13.10 -4.64 53.52
N LEU A 133 13.89 -4.05 52.61
CA LEU A 133 15.26 -3.60 52.86
C LEU A 133 15.44 -2.08 52.76
N VAL A 134 14.56 -1.39 52.05
CA VAL A 134 14.60 0.07 51.84
C VAL A 134 13.26 0.72 52.18
N GLU A 135 13.26 2.03 52.40
CA GLU A 135 12.02 2.79 52.58
C GLU A 135 11.06 2.58 51.40
N TYR A 136 9.76 2.56 51.68
CA TYR A 136 8.70 2.36 50.69
C TYR A 136 8.77 3.35 49.50
N ASN A 137 9.28 4.56 49.73
CA ASN A 137 9.41 5.60 48.71
C ASN A 137 10.74 5.51 47.90
N SER A 138 11.60 4.56 48.25
CA SER A 138 12.89 4.37 47.57
C SER A 138 12.68 3.94 46.12
N PRO A 139 13.42 4.51 45.15
CA PRO A 139 13.41 4.02 43.77
C PRO A 139 13.78 2.54 43.66
N PHE A 140 14.55 2.00 44.61
CA PHE A 140 14.94 0.59 44.63
C PHE A 140 13.80 -0.35 45.06
N ALA A 141 12.72 0.19 45.62
CA ALA A 141 11.54 -0.55 46.07
C ALA A 141 10.56 -0.88 44.92
N VAL A 142 10.88 -0.51 43.69
CA VAL A 142 9.98 -0.54 42.53
C VAL A 142 10.64 -1.29 41.37
N ASP A 143 9.87 -2.11 40.65
CA ASP A 143 10.25 -2.74 39.37
C ASP A 143 9.67 -1.93 38.21
N TYR A 144 10.53 -1.20 37.51
CA TYR A 144 10.21 -0.30 36.40
C TYR A 144 10.11 -1.00 35.03
N LYS A 145 9.73 -2.29 35.01
CA LYS A 145 9.59 -3.10 33.79
C LYS A 145 8.22 -3.04 33.13
N GLY A 146 7.34 -2.14 33.59
CA GLY A 146 6.02 -2.02 32.98
C GLY A 146 6.11 -1.61 31.51
N GLN A 147 5.09 -2.02 30.78
CA GLN A 147 5.00 -1.90 29.34
C GLN A 147 5.23 -0.47 28.82
N LEU A 148 4.73 0.54 29.54
CA LEU A 148 4.88 1.96 29.16
C LEU A 148 6.29 2.50 29.44
N PHE A 149 6.97 2.07 30.51
CA PHE A 149 8.37 2.48 30.74
C PHE A 149 9.30 2.01 29.64
N LEU A 150 9.03 0.84 29.07
CA LEU A 150 9.85 0.31 27.98
C LEU A 150 9.75 1.15 26.69
N MET A 151 8.79 2.08 26.62
CA MET A 151 8.62 3.02 25.52
C MET A 151 9.27 4.38 25.76
N ASP A 152 9.98 4.58 26.87
CA ASP A 152 10.77 5.79 27.08
C ASP A 152 11.75 6.02 25.90
N GLY A 153 11.73 7.22 25.36
CA GLY A 153 12.41 7.65 24.13
C GLY A 153 11.79 7.14 22.81
N ARG A 154 10.57 6.59 22.81
CA ARG A 154 9.94 5.91 21.66
C ARG A 154 8.49 6.36 21.40
N LEU A 155 7.93 5.90 20.27
CA LEU A 155 6.50 5.99 19.97
C LEU A 155 5.75 4.94 20.79
N ALA A 156 4.68 5.35 21.47
CA ALA A 156 3.78 4.45 22.19
C ALA A 156 2.43 4.38 21.46
N MET A 157 2.18 3.26 20.77
CA MET A 157 0.95 3.08 20.01
C MET A 157 -0.09 2.39 20.88
N ILE A 158 -1.18 3.09 21.19
CA ILE A 158 -2.28 2.57 22.01
C ILE A 158 -3.48 2.34 21.11
N ASP A 159 -3.84 1.08 20.95
CA ASP A 159 -4.97 0.64 20.16
C ASP A 159 -6.28 0.66 20.97
N GLU A 160 -7.36 1.05 20.30
CA GLU A 160 -8.67 1.27 20.90
C GLU A 160 -8.63 2.10 22.20
N MET A 161 -7.91 3.23 22.16
CA MET A 161 -7.65 4.09 23.32
C MET A 161 -8.93 4.40 24.11
N TYR A 162 -9.99 4.85 23.43
CA TYR A 162 -11.23 5.26 24.09
C TYR A 162 -12.12 4.12 24.62
N ARG A 163 -11.72 2.85 24.41
CA ARG A 163 -12.35 1.70 25.07
C ARG A 163 -11.73 1.37 26.42
N ASN A 164 -10.65 2.06 26.81
CA ASN A 164 -10.05 1.88 28.14
C ASN A 164 -10.91 2.55 29.22
N PRO A 165 -10.87 2.06 30.47
CA PRO A 165 -11.63 2.66 31.56
C PRO A 165 -11.19 4.12 31.81
N PRO A 166 -12.11 5.02 32.19
CA PRO A 166 -11.80 6.43 32.41
C PRO A 166 -10.66 6.69 33.41
N SER A 167 -10.50 5.83 34.41
CA SER A 167 -9.40 5.90 35.37
C SER A 167 -8.03 5.74 34.70
N LEU A 168 -7.88 4.73 33.84
CA LEU A 168 -6.65 4.52 33.06
C LEU A 168 -6.41 5.66 32.08
N LEU A 169 -7.47 6.14 31.41
CA LEU A 169 -7.37 7.25 30.47
C LEU A 169 -6.89 8.54 31.14
N ASN A 170 -7.35 8.85 32.35
CA ASN A 170 -6.86 9.99 33.13
C ASN A 170 -5.38 9.84 33.49
N ILE A 171 -4.95 8.64 33.91
CA ILE A 171 -3.54 8.37 34.24
C ILE A 171 -2.65 8.52 33.01
N LEU A 172 -3.06 7.94 31.88
CA LEU A 172 -2.35 8.09 30.60
C LEU A 172 -2.30 9.55 30.15
N LEU A 173 -3.40 10.27 30.32
CA LEU A 173 -3.51 11.68 29.97
C LEU A 173 -2.56 12.55 30.81
N GLU A 174 -2.47 12.32 32.12
CA GLU A 174 -1.53 12.99 33.01
C GLU A 174 -0.09 12.61 32.67
N LEU A 175 0.18 11.33 32.41
CA LEU A 175 1.47 10.83 31.97
C LEU A 175 1.96 11.56 30.73
N PHE A 176 1.14 11.67 29.69
CA PHE A 176 1.54 12.29 28.43
C PHE A 176 1.67 13.81 28.50
N GLN A 177 0.89 14.47 29.36
CA GLN A 177 0.99 15.92 29.56
C GLN A 177 2.21 16.31 30.38
N ASN A 178 2.39 15.63 31.50
CA ASN A 178 3.42 15.98 32.46
C ASN A 178 4.75 15.28 32.14
N GLN A 179 4.74 14.29 31.24
CA GLN A 179 5.87 13.41 30.97
C GLN A 179 6.40 12.77 32.25
N ILE A 180 5.50 12.51 33.20
CA ILE A 180 5.81 11.97 34.51
C ILE A 180 4.90 10.77 34.73
N LEU A 181 5.52 9.62 34.95
CA LEU A 181 4.81 8.47 35.47
C LEU A 181 4.84 8.50 36.99
N GLN A 182 3.65 8.64 37.58
CA GLN A 182 3.45 8.50 39.00
C GLN A 182 2.94 7.09 39.28
N THR A 183 3.58 6.42 40.23
CA THR A 183 3.24 5.06 40.65
C THR A 183 2.85 5.10 42.12
N ASP A 184 1.95 4.22 42.54
CA ASP A 184 1.57 4.08 43.97
C ASP A 184 2.75 3.63 44.85
N TYR A 185 3.81 3.17 44.20
CA TYR A 185 5.04 2.66 44.77
C TYR A 185 6.19 3.58 44.32
N GLY A 186 6.79 4.35 45.22
CA GLY A 186 8.05 5.06 44.95
C GLY A 186 7.98 6.47 44.37
N THR A 187 9.11 6.94 43.84
CA THR A 187 9.30 8.29 43.32
C THR A 187 8.80 8.41 41.88
N SER A 188 8.12 9.51 41.55
CA SER A 188 7.70 9.82 40.18
C SER A 188 8.88 9.82 39.21
N VAL A 189 8.68 9.25 38.02
CA VAL A 189 9.73 9.09 37.01
C VAL A 189 9.38 9.88 35.76
N TYR A 190 10.35 10.62 35.22
CA TYR A 190 10.17 11.32 33.94
C TYR A 190 10.32 10.34 32.77
N VAL A 191 9.42 10.43 31.79
CA VAL A 191 9.45 9.62 30.56
C VAL A 191 9.27 10.50 29.33
N ASP A 192 10.06 10.25 28.29
CA ASP A 192 10.01 10.92 27.00
C ASP A 192 9.28 10.03 25.98
N MET A 193 7.97 10.19 25.85
CA MET A 193 7.14 9.34 25.00
C MET A 193 6.33 10.17 24.01
N VAL A 194 6.21 9.68 22.77
CA VAL A 194 5.28 10.25 21.78
C VAL A 194 4.09 9.30 21.62
N PRO A 195 2.92 9.62 22.19
CA PRO A 195 1.76 8.75 22.10
C PRO A 195 1.11 8.82 20.72
N VAL A 196 0.72 7.66 20.20
CA VAL A 196 -0.15 7.51 19.02
C VAL A 196 -1.38 6.73 19.46
N TRP A 197 -2.56 7.35 19.40
CA TRP A 197 -3.81 6.71 19.79
C TRP A 197 -4.59 6.29 18.55
N ASN A 198 -4.98 5.02 18.51
CA ASN A 198 -5.95 4.53 17.53
C ASN A 198 -7.28 4.29 18.22
N SER A 199 -8.37 4.61 17.54
CA SER A 199 -9.72 4.27 17.97
C SER A 199 -10.67 4.38 16.77
N ASN A 200 -11.81 3.70 16.86
CA ASN A 200 -12.87 3.83 15.86
C ASN A 200 -13.72 5.11 16.08
N ASP A 201 -14.44 5.52 15.04
CA ASP A 201 -15.28 6.73 15.06
C ASP A 201 -16.37 6.68 16.13
N GLU A 202 -16.95 5.50 16.39
CA GLU A 202 -18.00 5.30 17.42
C GLU A 202 -17.47 5.63 18.82
N SER A 203 -16.28 5.13 19.16
CA SER A 203 -15.65 5.34 20.47
C SER A 203 -15.18 6.79 20.62
N ILE A 204 -14.76 7.44 19.53
CA ILE A 204 -14.41 8.87 19.52
C ILE A 204 -15.67 9.73 19.72
N ALA A 205 -16.79 9.37 19.10
CA ALA A 205 -18.06 10.07 19.26
C ALA A 205 -18.55 9.95 20.72
N GLU A 206 -18.55 8.75 21.28
CA GLU A 206 -18.90 8.52 22.70
C GLU A 206 -17.98 9.32 23.64
N ALA A 207 -16.67 9.30 23.38
CA ALA A 207 -15.71 10.07 24.16
C ALA A 207 -15.93 11.60 24.05
N SER A 208 -16.49 12.09 22.93
CA SER A 208 -16.78 13.51 22.75
C SER A 208 -17.98 14.01 23.57
N GLU A 209 -18.91 13.09 23.88
CA GLU A 209 -20.09 13.35 24.71
C GLU A 209 -19.79 13.15 26.20
N ASN A 210 -18.81 12.32 26.52
CA ASN A 210 -18.37 12.08 27.90
C ASN A 210 -17.40 13.16 28.37
N ALA A 211 -17.82 14.00 29.32
CA ALA A 211 -17.00 15.08 29.87
C ALA A 211 -15.63 14.63 30.42
N ALA A 212 -15.54 13.41 30.96
CA ALA A 212 -14.28 12.86 31.46
C ALA A 212 -13.30 12.48 30.33
N LEU A 213 -13.81 12.04 29.18
CA LEU A 213 -13.01 11.59 28.05
C LEU A 213 -12.71 12.71 27.05
N LYS A 214 -13.55 13.74 27.00
CA LYS A 214 -13.37 14.92 26.15
C LYS A 214 -12.02 15.61 26.37
N ALA A 215 -11.53 15.63 27.60
CA ALA A 215 -10.26 16.26 27.95
C ALA A 215 -9.04 15.59 27.29
N SER A 216 -9.09 14.27 27.03
CA SER A 216 -8.02 13.59 26.28
C SER A 216 -8.16 13.83 24.79
N LEU A 217 -9.39 13.78 24.24
CA LEU A 217 -9.67 14.13 22.84
C LEU A 217 -9.18 15.54 22.47
N ASP A 218 -9.44 16.53 23.31
CA ASP A 218 -9.07 17.94 23.05
C ASP A 218 -7.55 18.17 23.01
N ARG A 219 -6.76 17.21 23.52
CA ARG A 219 -5.28 17.27 23.53
C ARG A 219 -4.64 16.41 22.45
N ALA A 220 -5.44 15.69 21.66
CA ALA A 220 -4.95 14.89 20.54
C ALA A 220 -5.24 15.58 19.20
N GLU A 221 -4.27 15.50 18.28
CA GLU A 221 -4.55 15.80 16.88
C GLU A 221 -5.26 14.61 16.25
N LYS A 222 -6.51 14.81 15.83
CA LYS A 222 -7.28 13.77 15.14
C LYS A 222 -6.82 13.67 13.68
N ARG A 223 -6.32 12.50 13.30
CA ARG A 223 -5.97 12.17 11.91
C ARG A 223 -6.87 11.01 11.45
N PRO A 224 -7.90 11.26 10.63
CA PRO A 224 -8.79 10.19 10.19
C PRO A 224 -8.04 9.22 9.26
N MET A 225 -8.02 7.94 9.62
CA MET A 225 -7.47 6.87 8.78
C MET A 225 -8.58 6.24 7.94
N ARG A 226 -9.03 6.97 6.92
CA ARG A 226 -10.10 6.52 6.01
C ARG A 226 -9.58 5.39 5.09
N LEU A 227 -10.50 4.54 4.64
CA LEU A 227 -10.20 3.52 3.65
C LEU A 227 -9.66 4.14 2.37
N LEU A 228 -8.66 3.49 1.78
CA LEU A 228 -8.02 3.95 0.55
C LEU A 228 -9.03 4.07 -0.59
N LEU A 229 -8.99 5.17 -1.34
CA LEU A 229 -9.86 5.33 -2.51
C LEU A 229 -9.17 4.91 -3.81
N HIS A 230 -7.84 4.92 -3.84
CA HIS A 230 -7.12 4.66 -5.09
C HIS A 230 -7.03 3.15 -5.39
N PRO A 231 -7.58 2.63 -6.50
CA PRO A 231 -7.63 1.19 -6.77
C PRO A 231 -6.28 0.47 -6.67
N ASN A 232 -5.21 1.04 -7.24
CA ASN A 232 -3.88 0.45 -7.15
C ASN A 232 -3.33 0.36 -5.70
N GLN A 233 -3.65 1.34 -4.85
CA GLN A 233 -3.27 1.29 -3.44
C GLN A 233 -4.10 0.24 -2.69
N ILE A 234 -5.37 0.07 -3.07
CA ILE A 234 -6.23 -0.99 -2.53
C ILE A 234 -5.65 -2.37 -2.90
N GLU A 235 -5.28 -2.61 -4.16
CA GLU A 235 -4.64 -3.86 -4.59
C GLU A 235 -3.35 -4.11 -3.80
N GLN A 236 -2.50 -3.09 -3.70
CA GLN A 236 -1.25 -3.17 -2.97
C GLN A 236 -1.47 -3.59 -1.51
N VAL A 237 -2.38 -2.91 -0.79
CA VAL A 237 -2.68 -3.23 0.61
C VAL A 237 -3.30 -4.62 0.74
N SER A 238 -4.19 -5.03 -0.17
CA SER A 238 -4.77 -6.37 -0.15
C SER A 238 -3.71 -7.46 -0.31
N LEU A 239 -2.70 -7.27 -1.18
CA LEU A 239 -1.58 -8.21 -1.31
C LEU A 239 -0.73 -8.26 -0.03
N PHE A 240 -0.49 -7.12 0.62
CA PHE A 240 0.20 -7.10 1.92
C PHE A 240 -0.56 -7.85 3.01
N GLN A 241 -1.88 -7.67 3.08
CA GLN A 241 -2.73 -8.32 4.09
C GLN A 241 -2.79 -9.84 3.91
N LEU A 242 -2.73 -10.31 2.67
CA LEU A 242 -2.70 -11.73 2.35
C LEU A 242 -1.32 -12.37 2.56
N GLY A 243 -0.25 -11.57 2.72
CA GLY A 243 1.14 -12.04 2.83
C GLY A 243 1.82 -12.04 1.45
N LEU A 244 2.78 -11.13 1.24
CA LEU A 244 3.47 -10.97 -0.05
C LEU A 244 4.26 -12.22 -0.48
N ASP A 245 4.72 -13.01 0.49
CA ASP A 245 5.42 -14.27 0.31
C ASP A 245 4.52 -15.36 -0.32
N MET A 246 3.20 -15.20 -0.22
CA MET A 246 2.23 -16.07 -0.87
C MET A 246 2.02 -15.73 -2.36
N PHE A 247 2.78 -14.78 -2.90
CA PHE A 247 2.64 -14.34 -4.28
C PHE A 247 3.97 -14.26 -5.02
N SER A 248 3.85 -14.43 -6.33
CA SER A 248 4.95 -14.27 -7.26
C SER A 248 4.47 -13.64 -8.55
N MET A 249 5.41 -13.10 -9.30
CA MET A 249 5.17 -12.37 -10.55
C MET A 249 6.10 -12.84 -11.65
N ARG A 250 5.63 -12.73 -12.89
CA ARG A 250 6.41 -12.91 -14.11
C ARG A 250 6.18 -11.70 -15.01
N ALA A 251 7.24 -11.01 -15.42
CA ALA A 251 7.11 -9.93 -16.42
C ALA A 251 6.64 -10.53 -17.75
N LEU A 252 5.75 -9.86 -18.49
CA LEU A 252 5.13 -10.45 -19.69
C LEU A 252 6.13 -10.67 -20.85
N ASP A 253 7.26 -9.97 -20.83
CA ASP A 253 8.39 -10.12 -21.74
C ASP A 253 9.45 -11.12 -21.25
N SER A 254 9.23 -11.74 -20.09
CA SER A 254 10.13 -12.72 -19.47
C SER A 254 9.43 -14.05 -19.20
N ASN A 255 10.21 -15.12 -19.18
CA ASN A 255 9.78 -16.44 -18.72
C ASN A 255 10.12 -16.69 -17.24
N GLU A 256 10.89 -15.79 -16.62
CA GLU A 256 11.33 -15.93 -15.25
C GLU A 256 10.25 -15.49 -14.27
N LYS A 257 9.93 -16.40 -13.33
CA LYS A 257 9.03 -16.15 -12.23
C LYS A 257 9.84 -15.77 -10.99
N THR A 258 9.47 -14.68 -10.35
CA THR A 258 10.18 -14.06 -9.23
C THR A 258 9.19 -13.73 -8.09
N PRO A 259 9.63 -13.62 -6.83
CA PRO A 259 8.78 -13.10 -5.75
C PRO A 259 8.18 -11.73 -6.10
N ILE A 260 7.02 -11.38 -5.54
CA ILE A 260 6.42 -10.07 -5.79
C ILE A 260 7.35 -8.94 -5.31
N GLU A 261 7.66 -8.02 -6.24
CA GLU A 261 8.27 -6.73 -5.90
C GLU A 261 7.21 -5.64 -6.05
N VAL A 262 6.56 -5.28 -4.95
CA VAL A 262 5.42 -4.35 -4.93
C VAL A 262 5.73 -3.03 -5.64
N GLY A 263 6.92 -2.46 -5.44
CA GLY A 263 7.34 -1.21 -6.09
C GLY A 263 7.50 -1.30 -7.61
N ARG A 264 7.67 -2.50 -8.18
CA ARG A 264 7.67 -2.72 -9.64
C ARG A 264 6.26 -2.85 -10.18
N ILE A 265 5.37 -3.53 -9.45
CA ILE A 265 3.98 -3.71 -9.85
C ILE A 265 3.23 -2.38 -9.75
N TYR A 266 3.35 -1.70 -8.60
CA TYR A 266 2.73 -0.42 -8.29
C TYR A 266 3.80 0.65 -8.06
N PRO A 267 4.51 1.10 -9.11
CA PRO A 267 5.46 2.19 -8.98
C PRO A 267 4.73 3.47 -8.54
N GLY A 268 5.47 4.37 -7.87
CA GLY A 268 4.99 5.72 -7.61
C GLY A 268 4.53 6.40 -8.91
N GLY A 269 3.56 7.32 -8.79
CA GLY A 269 2.97 7.99 -9.94
C GLY A 269 4.04 8.62 -10.84
N ASP A 270 3.83 8.58 -12.16
CA ASP A 270 4.71 9.27 -13.11
C ASP A 270 4.61 10.80 -13.00
N SER A 271 5.33 11.53 -13.85
CA SER A 271 5.27 13.01 -13.87
C SER A 271 3.88 13.57 -14.19
N GLU A 272 2.98 12.77 -14.77
CA GLU A 272 1.58 13.12 -15.01
C GLU A 272 0.65 12.61 -13.87
N GLY A 273 1.21 12.00 -12.83
CA GLY A 273 0.48 11.39 -11.72
C GLY A 273 -0.24 10.10 -12.09
N ARG A 274 0.09 9.46 -13.22
CA ARG A 274 -0.47 8.15 -13.58
C ARG A 274 0.12 7.07 -12.71
N THR A 275 -0.76 6.21 -12.23
CA THR A 275 -0.40 5.03 -11.46
C THR A 275 -0.52 3.79 -12.33
N TYR A 276 0.38 2.84 -12.14
CA TYR A 276 0.38 1.58 -12.88
C TYR A 276 0.01 0.41 -11.95
N SER A 277 -0.63 -0.61 -12.52
CA SER A 277 -0.90 -1.88 -11.85
C SER A 277 -0.13 -3.02 -12.53
N ALA A 278 -0.41 -4.26 -12.14
CA ALA A 278 0.12 -5.45 -12.81
C ALA A 278 -0.38 -5.60 -14.26
N TYR A 279 -1.54 -5.03 -14.57
CA TYR A 279 -2.21 -5.18 -15.86
C TYR A 279 -1.31 -4.82 -17.05
N ARG A 280 -1.24 -5.73 -18.04
CA ARG A 280 -0.37 -5.65 -19.24
C ARG A 280 1.14 -5.55 -18.97
N ARG A 281 1.59 -5.83 -17.75
CA ARG A 281 3.01 -5.71 -17.36
C ARG A 281 3.53 -6.97 -16.70
N PHE A 282 2.70 -7.60 -15.87
CA PHE A 282 3.06 -8.80 -15.12
C PHE A 282 1.90 -9.80 -15.13
N ALA A 283 2.24 -11.09 -15.19
CA ALA A 283 1.37 -12.17 -14.76
C ALA A 283 1.61 -12.41 -13.26
N LEU A 284 0.54 -12.54 -12.48
CA LEU A 284 0.61 -12.77 -11.04
C LEU A 284 0.16 -14.18 -10.69
N TYR A 285 0.79 -14.77 -9.69
CA TYR A 285 0.50 -16.12 -9.23
C TYR A 285 0.31 -16.12 -7.71
N TYR A 286 -0.67 -16.89 -7.24
CA TYR A 286 -0.89 -17.17 -5.84
C TYR A 286 -0.31 -18.54 -5.50
N GLU A 287 0.60 -18.57 -4.52
CA GLU A 287 1.34 -19.76 -4.07
C GLU A 287 0.84 -20.30 -2.73
N GLY A 288 -0.23 -19.70 -2.18
CA GLY A 288 -0.78 -20.05 -0.87
C GLY A 288 -1.60 -21.33 -0.80
N VAL A 289 -1.51 -22.22 -1.80
CA VAL A 289 -2.19 -23.51 -1.84
C VAL A 289 -1.17 -24.63 -2.02
N GLU A 290 -1.45 -25.81 -1.45
CA GLU A 290 -0.64 -26.99 -1.72
C GLU A 290 -0.76 -27.39 -3.21
N GLY A 291 0.36 -27.41 -3.93
CA GLY A 291 0.43 -27.84 -5.33
C GLY A 291 0.90 -26.75 -6.28
N ASP A 292 0.35 -26.75 -7.49
CA ASP A 292 0.73 -25.80 -8.52
C ASP A 292 0.19 -24.38 -8.21
N PRO A 293 0.99 -23.33 -8.42
CA PRO A 293 0.55 -21.95 -8.24
C PRO A 293 -0.68 -21.59 -9.09
N ILE A 294 -1.64 -20.90 -8.48
CA ILE A 294 -2.85 -20.45 -9.17
C ILE A 294 -2.56 -19.15 -9.91
N LEU A 295 -2.79 -19.11 -11.22
CA LEU A 295 -2.66 -17.88 -12.03
C LEU A 295 -3.79 -16.91 -11.67
N ILE A 296 -3.45 -15.67 -11.33
CA ILE A 296 -4.43 -14.58 -11.22
C ILE A 296 -4.56 -13.94 -12.61
N SER A 297 -5.70 -14.14 -13.27
CA SER A 297 -5.87 -13.62 -14.62
C SER A 297 -5.79 -12.09 -14.63
N PRO A 298 -5.44 -11.49 -15.79
CA PRO A 298 -5.47 -10.05 -15.95
C PRO A 298 -6.85 -9.48 -15.56
N LEU A 299 -6.83 -8.27 -14.99
CA LEU A 299 -8.00 -7.52 -14.52
C LEU A 299 -8.77 -8.12 -13.32
N ALA A 300 -8.46 -9.33 -12.83
CA ALA A 300 -9.18 -9.91 -11.70
C ALA A 300 -9.01 -9.07 -10.41
N LEU A 301 -7.77 -8.74 -10.04
CA LEU A 301 -7.50 -7.86 -8.89
C LEU A 301 -7.95 -6.42 -9.14
N ASN A 302 -7.83 -5.92 -10.38
CA ASN A 302 -8.31 -4.58 -10.73
C ASN A 302 -9.82 -4.46 -10.59
N TYR A 303 -10.56 -5.48 -10.99
CA TYR A 303 -12.01 -5.48 -10.83
C TYR A 303 -12.42 -5.44 -9.36
N MET A 304 -11.74 -6.23 -8.52
CA MET A 304 -11.94 -6.25 -7.07
C MET A 304 -11.70 -4.86 -6.45
N SER A 305 -10.60 -4.21 -6.84
CA SER A 305 -10.20 -2.90 -6.31
C SER A 305 -11.07 -1.75 -6.81
N TRP A 306 -11.57 -1.80 -8.05
CA TRP A 306 -12.53 -0.82 -8.57
C TRP A 306 -13.84 -0.87 -7.81
N ILE A 307 -14.38 -2.07 -7.54
CA ILE A 307 -15.60 -2.23 -6.73
C ILE A 307 -15.36 -1.66 -5.34
N ALA A 308 -14.28 -2.07 -4.67
CA ALA A 308 -13.97 -1.57 -3.33
C ALA A 308 -13.84 -0.04 -3.31
N SER A 309 -13.14 0.55 -4.27
CA SER A 309 -13.01 2.00 -4.41
C SER A 309 -14.36 2.69 -4.60
N ALA A 310 -15.21 2.21 -5.50
CA ALA A 310 -16.53 2.81 -5.71
C ALA A 310 -17.44 2.73 -4.48
N THR A 311 -17.43 1.60 -3.76
CA THR A 311 -18.23 1.47 -2.53
C THR A 311 -17.81 2.43 -1.41
N ARG A 312 -16.60 2.99 -1.51
CA ARG A 312 -16.04 3.97 -0.57
C ARG A 312 -16.34 5.42 -0.97
N MET A 313 -16.87 5.64 -2.18
CA MET A 313 -17.28 6.96 -2.66
C MET A 313 -18.69 7.30 -2.19
N VAL A 314 -18.93 8.59 -1.94
CA VAL A 314 -20.28 9.11 -1.68
C VAL A 314 -20.89 9.57 -2.99
N THR A 315 -22.01 8.95 -3.36
CA THR A 315 -22.79 9.23 -4.58
C THR A 315 -24.13 9.92 -4.28
N ASP A 316 -24.39 10.23 -3.01
CA ASP A 316 -25.62 10.89 -2.57
C ASP A 316 -25.58 12.39 -2.85
N ARG A 317 -26.50 12.84 -3.71
CA ARG A 317 -26.66 14.26 -4.07
C ARG A 317 -27.08 15.12 -2.88
N ALA A 318 -27.89 14.61 -1.95
CA ALA A 318 -28.34 15.39 -0.81
C ALA A 318 -27.15 15.80 0.07
N LYS A 319 -26.28 14.84 0.39
CA LYS A 319 -25.03 15.08 1.13
C LYS A 319 -24.10 16.06 0.41
N LEU A 320 -24.02 15.98 -0.92
CA LEU A 320 -23.21 16.92 -1.70
C LEU A 320 -23.73 18.36 -1.61
N MET A 321 -25.05 18.54 -1.55
CA MET A 321 -25.69 19.86 -1.47
C MET A 321 -25.44 20.57 -0.15
N ASP A 322 -25.15 19.84 0.93
CA ASP A 322 -24.75 20.41 2.22
C ASP A 322 -23.47 21.26 2.11
N PHE A 323 -22.61 20.95 1.13
CA PHE A 323 -21.33 21.63 0.89
C PHE A 323 -21.34 22.55 -0.34
N ARG A 324 -22.51 22.95 -0.83
CA ARG A 324 -22.65 23.77 -2.07
C ARG A 324 -21.90 25.12 -2.05
N ASN A 325 -21.63 25.66 -0.86
CA ASN A 325 -20.91 26.93 -0.71
C ASN A 325 -19.38 26.75 -0.75
N GLU A 326 -18.90 25.51 -0.64
CA GLU A 326 -17.48 25.14 -0.61
C GLU A 326 -17.00 24.53 -1.94
N LEU A 327 -17.95 24.11 -2.78
CA LEU A 327 -17.74 23.44 -4.07
C LEU A 327 -18.32 24.27 -5.24
N ASN A 328 -17.45 24.94 -5.99
CA ASN A 328 -17.82 25.92 -7.03
C ASN A 328 -18.20 25.29 -8.39
N LEU A 329 -17.51 24.24 -8.85
CA LEU A 329 -17.75 23.56 -10.13
C LEU A 329 -18.80 22.45 -10.02
N VAL A 330 -18.92 21.83 -8.85
CA VAL A 330 -19.90 20.78 -8.54
C VAL A 330 -21.34 21.29 -8.65
N THR A 331 -21.59 22.55 -8.29
CA THR A 331 -22.94 23.15 -8.38
C THR A 331 -23.43 23.31 -9.82
N GLY A 332 -22.52 23.43 -10.80
CA GLY A 332 -22.84 23.56 -12.22
C GLY A 332 -23.11 22.24 -12.94
N ASN A 333 -22.45 21.15 -12.53
CA ASN A 333 -22.61 19.82 -13.16
C ASN A 333 -22.46 18.66 -12.14
N PRO A 334 -23.36 18.56 -11.14
CA PRO A 334 -23.19 17.63 -10.02
C PRO A 334 -23.20 16.16 -10.46
N SER A 335 -23.85 15.83 -11.59
CA SER A 335 -23.94 14.46 -12.09
C SER A 335 -22.57 13.83 -12.39
N GLN A 336 -21.61 14.59 -12.90
CA GLN A 336 -20.26 14.05 -13.17
C GLN A 336 -19.48 13.77 -11.88
N PHE A 337 -19.68 14.61 -10.86
CA PHE A 337 -19.01 14.46 -9.55
C PHE A 337 -19.68 13.41 -8.65
N LEU A 338 -20.88 12.97 -8.99
CA LEU A 338 -21.58 11.88 -8.29
C LEU A 338 -21.46 10.54 -9.02
N ASP A 339 -21.03 10.54 -10.29
CA ASP A 339 -20.83 9.32 -11.09
C ASP A 339 -19.55 8.57 -10.62
N PRO A 340 -19.68 7.41 -9.97
CA PRO A 340 -18.55 6.64 -9.48
C PRO A 340 -17.63 6.15 -10.61
N ILE A 341 -18.17 5.87 -11.80
CA ILE A 341 -17.38 5.42 -12.96
C ILE A 341 -16.52 6.55 -13.49
N TYR A 342 -17.10 7.75 -13.66
CA TYR A 342 -16.34 8.93 -14.06
C TYR A 342 -15.19 9.20 -13.07
N ARG A 343 -15.49 9.17 -11.78
CA ARG A 343 -14.51 9.45 -10.72
C ARG A 343 -13.40 8.41 -10.66
N LEU A 344 -13.73 7.12 -10.77
CA LEU A 344 -12.73 6.06 -10.89
C LEU A 344 -11.80 6.28 -12.08
N ARG A 345 -12.36 6.63 -13.24
CA ARG A 345 -11.56 6.93 -14.44
C ARG A 345 -10.68 8.16 -14.26
N VAL A 346 -11.11 9.17 -13.51
CA VAL A 346 -10.27 10.32 -13.14
C VAL A 346 -9.14 9.91 -12.18
N ILE A 347 -9.45 9.12 -11.14
CA ILE A 347 -8.46 8.60 -10.18
C ILE A 347 -7.39 7.79 -10.90
N LEU A 348 -7.80 6.89 -11.79
CA LEU A 348 -6.90 6.08 -12.62
C LEU A 348 -6.21 6.86 -13.73
N ARG A 349 -6.51 8.18 -13.88
CA ARG A 349 -6.01 9.07 -14.94
C ARG A 349 -6.31 8.55 -16.36
N GLU A 350 -7.39 7.79 -16.50
CA GLU A 350 -7.96 7.39 -17.80
C GLU A 350 -8.73 8.55 -18.44
N ILE A 351 -9.36 9.37 -17.61
CA ILE A 351 -9.91 10.67 -17.98
C ILE A 351 -9.07 11.74 -17.29
N ILE A 352 -8.57 12.69 -18.08
CA ILE A 352 -7.93 13.89 -17.55
C ILE A 352 -9.00 14.97 -17.50
N PRO A 353 -9.35 15.48 -16.30
CA PRO A 353 -10.31 16.58 -16.17
C PRO A 353 -9.91 17.77 -17.03
N SER A 354 -10.91 18.54 -17.46
CA SER A 354 -10.69 19.61 -18.44
C SER A 354 -9.88 20.77 -17.84
N THR A 355 -9.88 20.87 -16.50
CA THR A 355 -9.18 21.90 -15.74
C THR A 355 -8.56 21.32 -14.46
N ASP A 356 -7.44 21.89 -14.00
CA ASP A 356 -6.85 21.54 -12.70
C ASP A 356 -7.79 21.87 -11.53
N ALA A 357 -8.71 22.82 -11.73
CA ALA A 357 -9.73 23.18 -10.76
C ALA A 357 -10.69 22.01 -10.46
N GLU A 358 -11.07 21.22 -11.47
CA GLU A 358 -11.90 20.01 -11.28
C GLU A 358 -11.19 18.98 -10.39
N LEU A 359 -9.88 18.79 -10.55
CA LEU A 359 -9.08 17.87 -9.72
C LEU A 359 -9.00 18.34 -8.27
N VAL A 360 -8.75 19.63 -8.07
CA VAL A 360 -8.72 20.25 -6.74
C VAL A 360 -10.08 20.10 -6.07
N GLU A 361 -11.17 20.28 -6.82
CA GLU A 361 -12.52 20.18 -6.29
C GLU A 361 -12.94 18.75 -5.97
N LEU A 362 -12.58 17.76 -6.80
CA LEU A 362 -12.74 16.34 -6.48
C LEU A 362 -11.99 15.97 -5.19
N SER A 363 -10.77 16.46 -5.02
CA SER A 363 -9.99 16.22 -3.79
C SER A 363 -10.64 16.87 -2.56
N LYS A 364 -11.17 18.10 -2.69
CA LYS A 364 -11.94 18.76 -1.62
C LYS A 364 -13.21 17.99 -1.29
N MET A 365 -13.96 17.57 -2.30
CA MET A 365 -15.20 16.81 -2.15
C MET A 365 -14.95 15.49 -1.39
N THR A 366 -13.91 14.75 -1.76
CA THR A 366 -13.49 13.54 -1.04
C THR A 366 -13.27 13.79 0.46
N ASN A 367 -12.66 14.93 0.81
CA ASN A 367 -12.41 15.28 2.21
C ASN A 367 -13.70 15.67 2.95
N LEU A 368 -14.54 16.50 2.33
CA LEU A 368 -15.79 17.02 2.90
C LEU A 368 -16.87 15.95 3.07
N LEU A 369 -16.99 15.05 2.09
CA LEU A 369 -17.95 13.94 2.13
C LEU A 369 -17.47 12.74 2.96
N GLU A 370 -16.29 12.87 3.57
CA GLU A 370 -15.69 11.82 4.40
C GLU A 370 -15.52 10.48 3.71
N GLU A 371 -15.17 10.52 2.42
CA GLU A 371 -15.07 9.30 1.62
C GLU A 371 -13.99 8.35 2.13
N GLY A 372 -14.27 7.05 2.03
CA GLY A 372 -13.48 6.01 2.68
C GLY A 372 -13.83 5.77 4.14
N GLN A 373 -14.76 6.51 4.75
CA GLN A 373 -15.29 6.15 6.07
C GLN A 373 -16.13 4.86 6.03
N ASN A 374 -16.87 4.67 4.93
CA ASN A 374 -17.70 3.49 4.67
C ASN A 374 -17.24 2.80 3.39
N GLY A 375 -17.74 1.58 3.13
CA GLY A 375 -17.41 0.80 1.94
C GLY A 375 -16.88 -0.59 2.27
N VAL A 376 -16.45 -1.35 1.25
CA VAL A 376 -15.77 -2.63 1.44
C VAL A 376 -14.48 -2.36 2.22
N SER A 377 -14.33 -2.90 3.43
CA SER A 377 -13.13 -2.68 4.24
C SER A 377 -11.93 -3.46 3.71
N ALA A 378 -10.73 -3.15 4.19
CA ALA A 378 -9.54 -3.92 3.83
C ALA A 378 -9.65 -5.39 4.31
N ARG A 379 -10.30 -5.63 5.46
CA ARG A 379 -10.60 -6.99 5.95
C ARG A 379 -11.60 -7.72 5.07
N ASP A 380 -12.64 -7.03 4.61
CA ASP A 380 -13.62 -7.60 3.68
C ASP A 380 -12.97 -7.95 2.33
N MET A 381 -11.99 -7.17 1.87
CA MET A 381 -11.19 -7.49 0.69
C MET A 381 -10.37 -8.78 0.85
N GLU A 382 -9.76 -8.98 2.03
CA GLU A 382 -9.03 -10.21 2.35
C GLU A 382 -9.98 -11.43 2.35
N THR A 383 -11.13 -11.31 3.02
CA THR A 383 -12.19 -12.34 3.01
C THR A 383 -12.66 -12.64 1.60
N TRP A 384 -12.88 -11.60 0.79
CA TRP A 384 -13.29 -11.74 -0.60
C TRP A 384 -12.26 -12.47 -1.45
N PHE A 385 -10.98 -12.10 -1.35
CA PHE A 385 -9.94 -12.81 -2.09
C PHE A 385 -9.83 -14.29 -1.68
N LYS A 386 -9.94 -14.58 -0.37
CA LYS A 386 -9.94 -15.96 0.15
C LYS A 386 -11.10 -16.77 -0.41
N GLU A 387 -12.29 -16.19 -0.50
CA GLU A 387 -13.45 -16.85 -1.11
C GLU A 387 -13.24 -17.13 -2.61
N VAL A 388 -12.59 -16.20 -3.33
CA VAL A 388 -12.22 -16.40 -4.74
C VAL A 388 -11.23 -17.57 -4.89
N VAL A 389 -10.23 -17.66 -4.01
CA VAL A 389 -9.28 -18.77 -3.97
C VAL A 389 -10.02 -20.08 -3.67
N ASN A 390 -10.91 -20.10 -2.67
CA ASN A 390 -11.70 -21.29 -2.33
C ASN A 390 -12.55 -21.77 -3.52
N THR A 391 -13.22 -20.83 -4.20
CA THR A 391 -14.00 -21.11 -5.41
C THR A 391 -13.14 -21.74 -6.51
N ALA A 392 -11.91 -21.26 -6.69
CA ALA A 392 -10.97 -21.84 -7.65
C ALA A 392 -10.53 -23.26 -7.24
N VAL A 393 -10.16 -23.46 -5.97
CA VAL A 393 -9.69 -24.76 -5.44
C VAL A 393 -10.80 -25.82 -5.48
N GLU A 394 -12.00 -25.50 -4.99
CA GLU A 394 -13.16 -26.41 -5.01
C GLU A 394 -13.57 -26.78 -6.44
N GLY A 395 -13.43 -25.83 -7.37
CA GLY A 395 -13.64 -26.05 -8.80
C GLY A 395 -12.51 -26.80 -9.52
N ASN A 396 -11.44 -27.17 -8.80
CA ASN A 396 -10.19 -27.72 -9.34
C ASN A 396 -9.62 -26.87 -10.51
N LYS A 397 -9.61 -25.55 -10.31
CA LYS A 397 -9.19 -24.55 -11.28
C LYS A 397 -7.76 -24.11 -10.98
N THR A 398 -6.97 -23.95 -12.04
CA THR A 398 -5.60 -23.44 -11.97
C THR A 398 -5.51 -21.92 -12.10
N THR A 399 -6.66 -21.23 -12.19
CA THR A 399 -6.69 -19.78 -12.37
C THR A 399 -7.87 -19.13 -11.67
N ILE A 400 -7.64 -17.91 -11.19
CA ILE A 400 -8.64 -16.97 -10.68
C ILE A 400 -9.00 -15.99 -11.79
N THR A 401 -10.30 -15.83 -12.08
CA THR A 401 -10.79 -14.98 -13.17
C THR A 401 -11.74 -13.88 -12.68
N PRO A 402 -12.03 -12.82 -13.47
CA PRO A 402 -12.94 -11.76 -13.05
C PRO A 402 -14.36 -12.29 -12.81
N ALA A 403 -14.76 -13.38 -13.49
CA ALA A 403 -16.03 -14.04 -13.25
C ALA A 403 -16.09 -14.67 -11.85
N MET A 404 -15.01 -15.29 -11.37
CA MET A 404 -14.93 -15.81 -10.00
C MET A 404 -14.94 -14.68 -8.97
N VAL A 405 -14.24 -13.58 -9.25
CA VAL A 405 -14.28 -12.36 -8.41
C VAL A 405 -15.72 -11.83 -8.29
N ASP A 406 -16.42 -11.75 -9.41
CA ASP A 406 -17.82 -11.32 -9.51
C ASP A 406 -18.77 -12.23 -8.70
N GLN A 407 -18.61 -13.55 -8.84
CA GLN A 407 -19.40 -14.56 -8.15
C GLN A 407 -19.14 -14.53 -6.64
N ALA A 408 -17.88 -14.52 -6.21
CA ALA A 408 -17.51 -14.50 -4.80
C ALA A 408 -18.02 -13.24 -4.09
N PHE A 409 -18.00 -12.08 -4.77
CA PHE A 409 -18.58 -10.85 -4.22
C PHE A 409 -20.06 -11.03 -3.94
N GLN A 410 -20.81 -11.56 -4.92
CA GLN A 410 -22.24 -11.78 -4.80
C GLN A 410 -22.55 -12.78 -3.67
N THR A 411 -21.83 -13.91 -3.61
CA THR A 411 -21.99 -14.92 -2.55
C THR A 411 -21.76 -14.32 -1.16
N LEU A 412 -20.68 -13.57 -0.98
CA LEU A 412 -20.36 -12.96 0.31
C LEU A 412 -21.35 -11.86 0.68
N LEU A 413 -21.83 -11.10 -0.30
CA LEU A 413 -22.81 -10.05 -0.06
C LEU A 413 -24.18 -10.64 0.33
N ASP A 414 -24.59 -11.74 -0.30
CA ASP A 414 -25.85 -12.43 -0.01
C ASP A 414 -25.82 -13.10 1.37
N ASN A 415 -24.71 -13.76 1.70
CA ASN A 415 -24.52 -14.48 2.97
C ASN A 415 -24.07 -13.57 4.13
N GLY A 416 -23.81 -12.28 3.88
CA GLY A 416 -23.32 -11.33 4.88
C GLY A 416 -21.86 -11.52 5.30
N GLY A 417 -21.07 -12.23 4.49
CA GLY A 417 -19.63 -12.39 4.66
C GLY A 417 -18.82 -11.12 4.40
N ILE A 418 -19.38 -10.18 3.63
CA ILE A 418 -18.93 -8.78 3.56
C ILE A 418 -20.07 -7.86 3.99
N LYS A 419 -19.77 -6.88 4.84
CA LYS A 419 -20.71 -5.80 5.21
C LYS A 419 -21.01 -4.96 3.96
N PRO A 420 -22.21 -4.36 3.79
CA PRO A 420 -23.13 -3.87 4.82
C PRO A 420 -24.33 -4.79 5.11
N ALA A 421 -24.85 -4.69 6.34
CA ALA A 421 -26.03 -5.44 6.77
C ALA A 421 -27.37 -4.87 6.25
N ILE A 422 -27.39 -3.62 5.79
CA ILE A 422 -28.61 -2.88 5.41
C ILE A 422 -28.98 -3.18 3.96
N HIS A 423 -30.24 -3.54 3.71
CA HIS A 423 -30.77 -3.90 2.38
C HIS A 423 -30.53 -2.83 1.30
N GLU A 424 -30.73 -1.55 1.62
CA GLU A 424 -30.54 -0.46 0.67
C GLU A 424 -29.07 -0.32 0.23
N GLN A 425 -28.15 -0.38 1.18
CA GLN A 425 -26.72 -0.26 0.89
C GLN A 425 -26.21 -1.49 0.14
N ARG A 426 -26.77 -2.67 0.43
CA ARG A 426 -26.52 -3.90 -0.35
C ARG A 426 -26.94 -3.74 -1.81
N ALA A 427 -28.16 -3.26 -2.06
CA ALA A 427 -28.65 -3.01 -3.42
C ALA A 427 -27.79 -1.95 -4.14
N HIS A 428 -27.37 -0.90 -3.43
CA HIS A 428 -26.46 0.09 -3.97
C HIS A 428 -25.12 -0.53 -4.41
N TRP A 429 -24.51 -1.39 -3.59
CA TRP A 429 -23.26 -2.07 -3.94
C TRP A 429 -23.42 -3.04 -5.11
N GLN A 430 -24.57 -3.70 -5.24
CA GLN A 430 -24.89 -4.51 -6.41
C GLN A 430 -24.96 -3.67 -7.69
N ASN A 431 -25.60 -2.49 -7.63
CA ASN A 431 -25.64 -1.57 -8.76
C ASN A 431 -24.24 -1.08 -9.15
N LEU A 432 -23.42 -0.68 -8.18
CA LEU A 432 -22.02 -0.28 -8.42
C LEU A 432 -21.20 -1.40 -9.06
N ARG A 433 -21.33 -2.63 -8.55
CA ARG A 433 -20.70 -3.82 -9.15
C ARG A 433 -21.10 -3.94 -10.63
N GLN A 434 -22.39 -3.83 -10.94
CA GLN A 434 -22.89 -3.95 -12.31
C GLN A 434 -22.38 -2.83 -13.23
N GLU A 435 -22.37 -1.59 -12.77
CA GLU A 435 -21.83 -0.45 -13.51
C GLU A 435 -20.34 -0.65 -13.80
N ILE A 436 -19.53 -1.03 -12.80
CA ILE A 436 -18.09 -1.27 -12.98
C ILE A 436 -17.86 -2.44 -13.93
N LYS A 437 -18.65 -3.51 -13.80
CA LYS A 437 -18.58 -4.68 -14.69
C LYS A 437 -18.79 -4.27 -16.15
N LEU A 438 -19.84 -3.51 -16.44
CA LEU A 438 -20.25 -3.19 -17.81
C LEU A 438 -19.52 -1.99 -18.41
N ASP A 439 -19.10 -1.02 -17.60
CA ASP A 439 -18.58 0.26 -18.07
C ASP A 439 -17.09 0.46 -17.77
N MET A 440 -16.46 -0.42 -16.98
CA MET A 440 -14.99 -0.44 -16.79
C MET A 440 -14.35 -1.77 -17.20
N LEU A 441 -14.84 -2.90 -16.67
CA LEU A 441 -14.24 -4.21 -16.92
C LEU A 441 -14.46 -4.68 -18.36
N LEU A 442 -15.73 -4.69 -18.82
CA LEU A 442 -16.08 -5.17 -20.15
C LEU A 442 -15.26 -4.50 -21.27
N PRO A 443 -15.13 -3.16 -21.36
CA PRO A 443 -14.34 -2.53 -22.43
C PRO A 443 -12.86 -2.98 -22.46
N LYS A 444 -12.25 -3.16 -21.29
CA LYS A 444 -10.83 -3.58 -21.18
C LYS A 444 -10.66 -5.05 -21.53
N LEU A 445 -11.52 -5.90 -20.98
CA LEU A 445 -11.49 -7.35 -21.22
C LEU A 445 -11.81 -7.66 -22.70
N GLU A 446 -12.78 -6.95 -23.27
CA GLU A 446 -13.12 -7.05 -24.69
C GLU A 446 -11.94 -6.63 -25.57
N ASN A 447 -11.23 -5.56 -25.22
CA ASN A 447 -10.05 -5.15 -25.96
C ASN A 447 -8.96 -6.24 -25.93
N ASP A 448 -8.69 -6.84 -24.77
CA ASP A 448 -7.70 -7.93 -24.67
C ASP A 448 -8.12 -9.13 -25.50
N VAL A 449 -9.36 -9.60 -25.33
CA VAL A 449 -9.92 -10.71 -26.13
C VAL A 449 -9.82 -10.42 -27.63
N ARG A 450 -10.21 -9.22 -28.06
CA ARG A 450 -10.16 -8.81 -29.48
C ARG A 450 -8.73 -8.79 -30.00
N THR A 451 -7.80 -8.18 -29.27
CA THR A 451 -6.39 -8.06 -29.68
C THR A 451 -5.72 -9.42 -29.79
N ILE A 452 -6.08 -10.35 -28.90
CA ILE A 452 -5.53 -11.71 -28.87
C ILE A 452 -6.13 -12.58 -29.98
N ILE A 453 -7.45 -12.54 -30.20
CA ILE A 453 -8.13 -13.31 -31.27
C ILE A 453 -7.68 -12.85 -32.66
N SER A 454 -7.65 -11.55 -32.89
CA SER A 454 -7.29 -10.97 -34.19
C SER A 454 -5.80 -11.14 -34.53
N GLY A 455 -4.97 -11.51 -33.54
CA GLY A 455 -3.52 -11.49 -33.67
C GLY A 455 -2.96 -10.08 -33.92
N GLU A 456 -3.78 -9.05 -33.67
CA GLU A 456 -3.44 -7.66 -33.94
C GLU A 456 -2.33 -7.15 -33.05
N GLY A 457 -1.97 -7.80 -31.95
CA GLY A 457 -0.82 -7.38 -31.14
C GLY A 457 0.46 -7.19 -31.99
N GLN A 458 0.78 -8.17 -32.84
CA GLN A 458 1.94 -8.07 -33.74
C GLN A 458 1.71 -7.12 -34.94
N LYS A 459 0.46 -6.97 -35.38
CA LYS A 459 0.09 -6.04 -36.46
C LYS A 459 0.12 -4.59 -35.98
N ALA A 460 -0.34 -4.34 -34.76
CA ALA A 460 -0.33 -3.08 -34.06
C ALA A 460 1.10 -2.65 -33.72
N GLU A 461 1.96 -3.57 -33.28
CA GLU A 461 3.38 -3.29 -33.11
C GLU A 461 4.06 -2.95 -34.45
N ARG A 462 3.76 -3.66 -35.54
CA ARG A 462 4.27 -3.34 -36.88
C ARG A 462 3.77 -1.99 -37.38
N ILE A 463 2.47 -1.72 -37.24
CA ILE A 463 1.86 -0.44 -37.60
C ILE A 463 2.39 0.69 -36.70
N TYR A 464 2.67 0.41 -35.43
CA TYR A 464 3.34 1.34 -34.54
C TYR A 464 4.71 1.71 -35.10
N ASP A 465 5.53 0.71 -35.45
CA ASP A 465 6.86 0.95 -35.99
C ASP A 465 6.79 1.68 -37.35
N GLU A 466 5.77 1.40 -38.19
CA GLU A 466 5.50 2.15 -39.43
C GLU A 466 5.09 3.60 -39.17
N VAL A 467 4.11 3.82 -38.29
CA VAL A 467 3.59 5.15 -37.92
C VAL A 467 4.71 6.00 -37.34
N VAL A 468 5.58 5.43 -36.51
CA VAL A 468 6.75 6.14 -35.97
C VAL A 468 7.68 6.59 -37.09
N ARG A 469 7.97 5.74 -38.08
CA ARG A 469 8.82 6.13 -39.21
C ARG A 469 8.14 7.20 -40.08
N GLU A 470 6.86 7.06 -40.37
CA GLU A 470 6.08 8.04 -41.14
C GLU A 470 6.06 9.42 -40.45
N LEU A 471 5.85 9.45 -39.12
CA LEU A 471 5.87 10.68 -38.33
C LEU A 471 7.27 11.29 -38.26
N THR A 472 8.31 10.47 -38.21
CA THR A 472 9.71 10.94 -38.19
C THR A 472 10.07 11.60 -39.52
N GLU A 473 9.67 10.99 -40.63
CA GLU A 473 9.89 11.54 -41.97
C GLU A 473 9.10 12.83 -42.19
N LEU A 474 7.81 12.87 -41.78
CA LEU A 474 6.98 14.08 -41.86
C LEU A 474 7.49 15.23 -40.98
N ALA A 475 8.14 14.92 -39.86
CA ALA A 475 8.74 15.93 -39.00
C ALA A 475 10.03 16.51 -39.59
N ALA A 476 10.80 15.72 -40.32
CA ALA A 476 11.98 16.18 -41.06
C ALA A 476 11.59 16.94 -42.34
N ASN A 477 10.53 16.49 -43.02
CA ASN A 477 10.00 17.08 -44.23
C ASN A 477 8.44 17.01 -44.25
N PRO A 478 7.74 18.12 -43.98
CA PRO A 478 6.27 18.15 -43.93
C PRO A 478 5.57 17.72 -45.22
N ASP A 479 6.25 17.86 -46.36
CA ASP A 479 5.75 17.50 -47.69
C ASP A 479 6.17 16.08 -48.11
N ALA A 480 6.76 15.29 -47.21
CA ALA A 480 7.13 13.91 -47.50
C ALA A 480 5.91 13.08 -47.93
N LEU A 481 6.09 12.34 -49.02
CA LEU A 481 5.11 11.38 -49.54
C LEU A 481 5.52 9.93 -49.28
N TYR A 482 6.78 9.70 -48.90
CA TYR A 482 7.36 8.37 -48.70
C TYR A 482 8.34 8.37 -47.53
N VAL A 483 8.47 7.22 -46.88
CA VAL A 483 9.49 6.91 -45.87
C VAL A 483 10.64 6.14 -46.53
N GLY A 484 11.88 6.56 -46.28
CA GLY A 484 13.08 5.81 -46.70
C GLY A 484 13.24 4.51 -45.92
N SER A 485 13.59 3.41 -46.59
CA SER A 485 13.88 2.14 -45.91
C SER A 485 15.35 2.07 -45.47
N ASP A 486 15.58 1.60 -44.24
CA ASP A 486 16.90 1.22 -43.76
C ASP A 486 17.42 0.04 -44.61
N GLY A 487 18.24 0.33 -45.62
CA GLY A 487 18.83 -0.68 -46.51
C GLY A 487 18.58 -0.51 -48.01
N GLY A 488 17.91 0.56 -48.45
CA GLY A 488 17.88 0.96 -49.87
C GLY A 488 16.94 0.16 -50.78
N ALA A 489 15.98 -0.60 -50.23
CA ALA A 489 14.96 -1.30 -51.01
C ALA A 489 13.55 -0.79 -50.66
N GLN A 490 12.90 -0.17 -51.65
CA GLN A 490 11.53 0.36 -51.67
C GLN A 490 11.18 1.51 -50.69
N ASN A 491 10.84 2.65 -51.28
CA ASN A 491 10.18 3.77 -50.62
C ASN A 491 8.74 3.36 -50.25
N ILE A 492 8.40 3.44 -48.96
CA ILE A 492 7.06 3.10 -48.47
C ILE A 492 6.20 4.37 -48.50
N PRO A 493 5.05 4.41 -49.20
CA PRO A 493 4.19 5.60 -49.23
C PRO A 493 3.62 5.90 -47.85
N ILE A 494 3.63 7.17 -47.45
CA ILE A 494 3.09 7.63 -46.17
C ILE A 494 1.56 7.61 -46.23
N ASN A 495 0.93 6.84 -45.34
CA ASN A 495 -0.53 6.78 -45.27
C ASN A 495 -1.10 7.88 -44.36
N LYS A 496 -1.31 9.08 -44.93
CA LYS A 496 -1.85 10.26 -44.21
C LYS A 496 -3.26 10.04 -43.64
N GLU A 497 -4.11 9.27 -44.31
CA GLU A 497 -5.47 8.95 -43.84
C GLU A 497 -5.43 8.10 -42.58
N ARG A 498 -4.63 7.03 -42.58
CA ARG A 498 -4.39 6.17 -41.42
C ARG A 498 -3.82 6.96 -40.24
N LEU A 499 -2.81 7.80 -40.49
CA LEU A 499 -2.22 8.67 -39.47
C LEU A 499 -3.25 9.60 -38.83
N ASN A 500 -4.10 10.24 -39.64
CA ASN A 500 -5.14 11.13 -39.14
C ASN A 500 -6.21 10.37 -38.33
N ALA A 501 -6.58 9.17 -38.76
CA ALA A 501 -7.50 8.32 -38.01
C ALA A 501 -6.91 7.89 -36.65
N ILE A 502 -5.65 7.46 -36.61
CA ILE A 502 -4.96 7.11 -35.35
C ILE A 502 -4.81 8.34 -34.45
N LYS A 503 -4.44 9.51 -35.00
CA LYS A 503 -4.38 10.78 -34.24
C LYS A 503 -5.74 11.18 -33.69
N LEU A 504 -6.83 10.94 -34.44
CA LEU A 504 -8.19 11.18 -33.97
C LEU A 504 -8.57 10.22 -32.84
N MET A 505 -8.23 8.94 -32.94
CA MET A 505 -8.45 7.96 -31.86
C MET A 505 -7.65 8.32 -30.62
N TYR A 506 -6.38 8.70 -30.79
CA TYR A 506 -5.53 9.18 -29.72
C TYR A 506 -6.16 10.39 -29.02
N ARG A 507 -6.63 11.38 -29.79
CA ARG A 507 -7.30 12.57 -29.26
C ARG A 507 -8.60 12.23 -28.54
N LYS A 508 -9.42 11.35 -29.12
CA LYS A 508 -10.70 10.92 -28.54
C LYS A 508 -10.48 10.18 -27.22
N LYS A 509 -9.43 9.37 -27.13
CA LYS A 509 -9.17 8.51 -25.98
C LYS A 509 -8.42 9.19 -24.85
N PHE A 510 -7.46 10.06 -25.16
CA PHE A 510 -6.59 10.66 -24.16
C PHE A 510 -6.84 12.16 -23.94
N SER A 511 -7.83 12.74 -24.63
CA SER A 511 -8.17 14.17 -24.60
C SER A 511 -6.98 15.11 -24.91
N LYS A 512 -5.92 14.58 -25.54
CA LYS A 512 -4.70 15.29 -25.90
C LYS A 512 -4.52 15.26 -27.42
N THR A 513 -4.13 16.37 -28.02
CA THR A 513 -3.65 16.37 -29.40
C THR A 513 -2.30 15.67 -29.42
N PHE A 514 -2.18 14.66 -30.27
CA PHE A 514 -0.93 13.96 -30.46
C PHE A 514 0.12 14.93 -31.02
N GLN A 515 1.20 15.16 -30.27
CA GLN A 515 2.30 16.03 -30.69
C GLN A 515 3.45 15.21 -31.24
N ASP A 516 3.68 15.32 -32.56
CA ASP A 516 4.72 14.59 -33.29
C ASP A 516 6.12 14.81 -32.67
N SER A 517 6.35 16.01 -32.11
CA SER A 517 7.59 16.39 -31.43
C SER A 517 7.88 15.64 -30.12
N PHE A 518 6.87 15.10 -29.43
CA PHE A 518 7.06 14.37 -28.17
C PHE A 518 7.68 12.99 -28.40
N LEU A 519 7.22 12.32 -29.46
CA LEU A 519 7.69 10.99 -29.84
C LEU A 519 9.15 11.00 -30.30
N LEU A 520 9.54 12.03 -31.04
CA LEU A 520 10.92 12.25 -31.48
C LEU A 520 11.90 12.47 -30.31
N ARG A 521 11.46 13.10 -29.22
CA ARG A 521 12.28 13.25 -28.01
C ARG A 521 12.48 11.93 -27.27
N MET A 522 11.45 11.07 -27.21
CA MET A 522 11.58 9.74 -26.60
C MET A 522 12.51 8.82 -27.39
N LEU A 523 12.44 8.86 -28.72
CA LEU A 523 13.26 8.02 -29.59
C LEU A 523 14.75 8.38 -29.56
N ASN A 524 15.08 9.67 -29.39
CA ASN A 524 16.46 10.15 -29.32
C ASN A 524 17.11 10.00 -27.93
N GLY A 525 16.36 9.61 -26.89
CA GLY A 525 16.81 9.63 -25.49
C GLY A 525 17.16 8.28 -24.85
N SER A 526 16.87 7.12 -25.46
CA SER A 526 17.03 5.82 -24.80
C SER A 526 18.25 5.01 -25.29
N SER A 527 19.24 4.83 -24.41
CA SER A 527 20.41 3.95 -24.64
C SER A 527 20.10 2.45 -24.51
N LYS A 528 18.83 2.07 -24.27
CA LYS A 528 18.37 0.67 -24.06
C LYS A 528 17.37 0.17 -25.12
N GLY A 529 17.34 0.80 -26.30
CA GLY A 529 16.38 0.49 -27.37
C GLY A 529 15.08 1.30 -27.26
N PRO A 530 14.29 1.40 -28.34
CA PRO A 530 13.11 2.24 -28.37
C PRO A 530 12.00 1.65 -27.50
N ARG A 531 11.71 2.31 -26.37
CA ARG A 531 10.53 1.98 -25.57
C ARG A 531 9.31 2.51 -26.32
N ARG A 532 8.44 1.61 -26.80
CA ARG A 532 7.21 2.00 -27.52
C ARG A 532 6.31 2.80 -26.59
N ASP A 533 5.72 3.88 -27.11
CA ASP A 533 4.74 4.69 -26.42
C ASP A 533 3.46 3.88 -26.22
N PRO A 534 3.07 3.61 -24.95
CA PRO A 534 1.93 2.75 -24.68
C PRO A 534 0.59 3.38 -25.10
N GLN A 535 0.49 4.72 -25.17
CA GLN A 535 -0.74 5.41 -25.54
C GLN A 535 -0.96 5.38 -27.05
N LEU A 536 0.10 5.59 -27.83
CA LEU A 536 0.05 5.46 -29.28
C LEU A 536 -0.21 4.01 -29.68
N LEU A 537 0.45 3.04 -29.03
CA LEU A 537 0.19 1.62 -29.30
C LEU A 537 -1.27 1.25 -29.02
N ASP A 538 -1.84 1.74 -27.92
CA ASP A 538 -3.24 1.53 -27.55
C ASP A 538 -4.21 2.23 -28.51
N ALA A 539 -3.89 3.42 -29.01
CA ALA A 539 -4.67 4.09 -30.07
C ALA A 539 -4.64 3.32 -31.40
N ILE A 540 -3.50 2.72 -31.75
CA ILE A 540 -3.36 1.86 -32.95
C ILE A 540 -4.17 0.58 -32.80
N GLN A 541 -4.12 -0.05 -31.62
CA GLN A 541 -4.97 -1.21 -31.31
C GLN A 541 -6.46 -0.85 -31.48
N HIS A 542 -6.89 0.33 -31.03
CA HIS A 542 -8.27 0.79 -31.20
C HIS A 542 -8.62 1.07 -32.67
N PHE A 543 -7.70 1.69 -33.42
CA PHE A 543 -7.90 1.93 -34.85
C PHE A 543 -8.08 0.62 -35.63
N LEU A 544 -7.26 -0.40 -35.35
CA LEU A 544 -7.39 -1.72 -35.96
C LEU A 544 -8.70 -2.39 -35.57
N ALA A 545 -9.02 -2.35 -34.28
CA ALA A 545 -10.24 -2.88 -33.72
C ALA A 545 -11.53 -2.27 -34.35
N ASP A 546 -11.50 -0.98 -34.71
CA ASP A 546 -12.64 -0.28 -35.35
C ASP A 546 -12.75 -0.57 -36.86
N GLN A 547 -11.66 -1.00 -37.52
CA GLN A 547 -11.70 -1.41 -38.92
C GLN A 547 -12.23 -2.84 -39.11
N ASP A 548 -12.09 -3.70 -38.11
CA ASP A 548 -12.51 -5.09 -38.20
C ASP A 548 -13.93 -5.32 -37.62
N ALA A 549 -14.95 -4.99 -38.42
CA ALA A 549 -16.36 -5.34 -38.15
C ALA A 549 -16.61 -6.87 -37.96
N LEU A 550 -15.63 -7.70 -38.34
CA LEU A 550 -15.66 -9.17 -38.21
C LEU A 550 -15.40 -9.68 -36.78
N THR A 551 -14.85 -8.87 -35.88
CA THR A 551 -14.39 -9.36 -34.55
C THR A 551 -15.51 -9.69 -33.56
N ALA A 552 -16.71 -9.10 -33.71
CA ALA A 552 -17.86 -9.46 -32.86
C ALA A 552 -18.32 -10.90 -33.12
N ASP A 553 -18.39 -11.30 -34.38
CA ASP A 553 -18.73 -12.67 -34.81
C ASP A 553 -17.67 -13.69 -34.34
N TYR A 554 -16.40 -13.29 -34.32
CA TYR A 554 -15.31 -14.16 -33.85
C TYR A 554 -15.34 -14.43 -32.34
N ILE A 555 -15.72 -13.46 -31.48
CA ILE A 555 -15.83 -13.71 -30.03
C ILE A 555 -16.90 -14.75 -29.73
N SER A 556 -18.08 -14.62 -30.36
CA SER A 556 -19.15 -15.61 -30.23
C SER A 556 -18.77 -16.95 -30.85
N ALA A 557 -18.03 -16.95 -31.96
CA ALA A 557 -17.51 -18.17 -32.58
C ALA A 557 -16.48 -18.91 -31.72
N PHE A 558 -15.60 -18.19 -31.01
CA PHE A 558 -14.63 -18.74 -30.05
C PHE A 558 -15.36 -19.33 -28.82
N ASP A 559 -16.33 -18.61 -28.24
CA ASP A 559 -17.15 -19.14 -27.13
C ASP A 559 -17.88 -20.42 -27.54
N ALA A 560 -18.51 -20.41 -28.73
CA ALA A 560 -19.17 -21.60 -29.28
C ALA A 560 -18.18 -22.75 -29.55
N HIS A 561 -16.95 -22.46 -29.99
CA HIS A 561 -15.91 -23.47 -30.17
C HIS A 561 -15.50 -24.10 -28.83
N TYR A 562 -15.23 -23.28 -27.80
CA TYR A 562 -14.89 -23.76 -26.46
C TYR A 562 -16.03 -24.52 -25.77
N LYS A 563 -17.29 -24.29 -26.17
CA LYS A 563 -18.46 -25.07 -25.75
C LYS A 563 -18.69 -26.34 -26.57
N GLY A 564 -17.86 -26.61 -27.59
CA GLY A 564 -18.01 -27.75 -28.50
C GLY A 564 -19.15 -27.61 -29.52
N GLN A 565 -19.70 -26.40 -29.67
CA GLN A 565 -20.85 -26.09 -30.52
C GLN A 565 -20.44 -25.60 -31.92
N ASN A 566 -19.19 -25.15 -32.11
CA ASN A 566 -18.67 -24.71 -33.39
C ASN A 566 -17.61 -25.67 -33.94
N ARG A 567 -17.87 -26.23 -35.12
CA ARG A 567 -17.00 -27.18 -35.84
C ARG A 567 -16.28 -26.56 -37.04
N ASP A 568 -16.36 -25.24 -37.23
CA ASP A 568 -15.65 -24.57 -38.32
C ASP A 568 -14.13 -24.76 -38.17
N PRO A 569 -13.46 -25.43 -39.13
CA PRO A 569 -12.01 -25.64 -39.09
C PRO A 569 -11.21 -24.33 -39.03
N ARG A 570 -11.74 -23.23 -39.59
CA ARG A 570 -11.08 -21.91 -39.57
C ARG A 570 -11.01 -21.34 -38.15
N VAL A 571 -12.04 -21.57 -37.35
CA VAL A 571 -12.09 -21.13 -35.95
C VAL A 571 -11.15 -21.98 -35.10
N ALA A 572 -11.10 -23.29 -35.32
CA ALA A 572 -10.15 -24.18 -34.64
C ALA A 572 -8.69 -23.81 -34.93
N GLU A 573 -8.35 -23.52 -36.19
CA GLU A 573 -7.02 -23.03 -36.56
C GLU A 573 -6.70 -21.68 -35.93
N SER A 574 -7.68 -20.77 -35.86
CA SER A 574 -7.53 -19.48 -35.17
C SER A 574 -7.24 -19.67 -33.69
N VAL A 575 -7.99 -20.52 -32.98
CA VAL A 575 -7.79 -20.82 -31.55
C VAL A 575 -6.38 -21.33 -31.29
N SER A 576 -5.90 -22.29 -32.09
CA SER A 576 -4.53 -22.82 -31.94
C SER A 576 -3.45 -21.74 -32.14
N ARG A 577 -3.64 -20.80 -33.08
CA ARG A 577 -2.71 -19.67 -33.26
C ARG A 577 -2.74 -18.68 -32.09
N THR A 578 -3.92 -18.47 -31.52
CA THR A 578 -4.15 -17.55 -30.39
C THR A 578 -3.47 -18.04 -29.10
N GLU A 579 -3.38 -19.36 -28.87
CA GLU A 579 -2.76 -19.95 -27.69
C GLU A 579 -1.30 -19.49 -27.46
N HIS A 580 -0.54 -19.28 -28.53
CA HIS A 580 0.83 -18.77 -28.45
C HIS A 580 0.94 -17.30 -28.01
N GLN A 581 -0.17 -16.54 -28.06
CA GLN A 581 -0.20 -15.13 -27.69
C GLN A 581 -0.65 -14.91 -26.25
N LEU A 582 -1.34 -15.87 -25.62
CA LEU A 582 -1.95 -15.73 -24.29
C LEU A 582 -0.95 -15.28 -23.23
N LEU A 583 0.23 -15.90 -23.22
CA LEU A 583 1.28 -15.63 -22.24
C LEU A 583 1.79 -14.18 -22.29
N ARG A 584 1.72 -13.52 -23.46
CA ARG A 584 2.11 -12.10 -23.64
C ARG A 584 1.14 -11.13 -23.01
N TYR A 585 -0.09 -11.56 -22.77
CA TYR A 585 -1.14 -10.77 -22.12
C TYR A 585 -1.38 -11.21 -20.68
N GLY A 586 -0.67 -12.24 -20.21
CA GLY A 586 -0.79 -12.76 -18.85
C GLY A 586 -1.91 -13.79 -18.68
N TYR A 587 -2.47 -14.30 -19.78
CA TYR A 587 -3.47 -15.36 -19.77
C TYR A 587 -2.84 -16.75 -19.95
N ASP A 588 -3.51 -17.75 -19.41
CA ASP A 588 -3.40 -19.16 -19.80
C ASP A 588 -4.65 -19.58 -20.61
N PRO A 589 -4.68 -20.79 -21.23
CA PRO A 589 -5.83 -21.22 -22.02
C PRO A 589 -7.16 -21.22 -21.24
N THR A 590 -7.12 -21.61 -19.96
CA THR A 590 -8.30 -21.69 -19.09
C THR A 590 -8.88 -20.30 -18.82
N SER A 591 -8.06 -19.36 -18.35
CA SER A 591 -8.45 -17.98 -18.05
C SER A 591 -8.89 -17.22 -19.30
N PHE A 592 -8.26 -17.47 -20.46
CA PHE A 592 -8.67 -16.86 -21.71
C PHE A 592 -10.05 -17.35 -22.16
N ARG A 593 -10.30 -18.66 -22.10
CA ARG A 593 -11.63 -19.23 -22.38
C ARG A 593 -12.71 -18.63 -21.49
N GLU A 594 -12.44 -18.50 -20.19
CA GLU A 594 -13.37 -17.88 -19.24
C GLU A 594 -13.57 -16.40 -19.54
N ALA A 595 -12.53 -15.67 -19.92
CA ALA A 595 -12.64 -14.27 -20.36
C ALA A 595 -13.54 -14.11 -21.59
N VAL A 596 -13.38 -14.95 -22.61
CA VAL A 596 -14.23 -14.95 -23.82
C VAL A 596 -15.70 -15.19 -23.45
N ALA A 597 -15.98 -16.21 -22.64
CA ALA A 597 -17.33 -16.52 -22.18
C ALA A 597 -17.94 -15.35 -21.37
N PHE A 598 -17.13 -14.72 -20.51
CA PHE A 598 -17.58 -13.62 -19.66
C PHE A 598 -17.87 -12.35 -20.47
N VAL A 599 -17.03 -12.00 -21.46
CA VAL A 599 -17.28 -10.90 -22.41
C VAL A 599 -18.59 -11.12 -23.16
N ASN A 600 -18.82 -12.33 -23.67
CA ASN A 600 -20.04 -12.66 -24.40
C ASN A 600 -21.30 -12.50 -23.51
N SER A 601 -21.22 -12.95 -22.26
CA SER A 601 -22.29 -12.76 -21.26
C SER A 601 -22.57 -11.28 -20.98
N MET A 602 -21.53 -10.50 -20.67
CA MET A 602 -21.63 -9.08 -20.34
C MET A 602 -22.15 -8.24 -21.51
N ARG A 603 -21.80 -8.57 -22.77
CA ARG A 603 -22.35 -7.90 -23.95
C ARG A 603 -23.86 -8.06 -24.06
N ASN A 604 -24.37 -9.29 -23.84
CA ASN A 604 -25.81 -9.54 -23.84
C ASN A 604 -26.51 -8.77 -22.72
N GLU A 605 -25.92 -8.74 -21.52
CA GLU A 605 -26.43 -7.98 -20.38
C GLU A 605 -26.47 -6.47 -20.67
N LYS A 606 -25.39 -5.91 -21.24
CA LYS A 606 -25.33 -4.51 -21.65
C LYS A 606 -26.38 -4.17 -22.70
N MET A 607 -26.57 -5.03 -23.71
CA MET A 607 -27.61 -4.85 -24.71
C MET A 607 -29.02 -4.86 -24.13
N ILE A 608 -29.28 -5.70 -23.12
CA ILE A 608 -30.57 -5.72 -22.42
C ILE A 608 -30.76 -4.42 -21.64
N ARG A 609 -29.74 -3.99 -20.89
CA ARG A 609 -29.74 -2.73 -20.12
C ARG A 609 -30.00 -1.51 -21.00
N ASP A 610 -29.29 -1.42 -22.13
CA ASP A 610 -29.38 -0.29 -23.07
C ASP A 610 -30.73 -0.27 -23.82
N ARG A 611 -31.50 -1.37 -23.81
CA ARG A 611 -32.88 -1.42 -24.35
C ARG A 611 -33.95 -1.12 -23.30
N SER A 612 -33.65 -1.32 -22.02
CA SER A 612 -34.58 -1.06 -20.91
C SER A 612 -34.56 0.40 -20.43
N ASN A 613 -33.48 1.12 -20.71
CA ASN A 613 -33.34 2.57 -20.51
C ASN A 613 -33.72 3.33 -21.78
#